data_AF-A0A974YG81-F1
#
_entry.id   AF-A0A974YG81-F1
#
_cell.length_a   1.000
_cell.length_b   1.000
_cell.length_c   1.000
_cell.angle_alpha   90.00
_cell.angle_beta   90.00
_cell.angle_gamma   90.00
#
_symmetry.space_group_name_H-M   'P 1'
#
loop_
_entity.id
_entity.type
_entity.pdbx_description
1 polymer ?
#
loop_
_entity_poly.entity_id
_entity_poly.type
_entity_poly.pdbx_seq_one_letter_code
_entity_poly.pdbx_strand_id
1 'polypeptide(L)'
;MGARFRYEYDLNGPWEQEVRLERRHQAEPGKSYPICLDGDGTCPPEDCGGVNGFLTRREAWTAPEVRHDFAVLADFVDQLALKRSTGASINAEGTGDVREALERLEVCQGWQGKPFSRRDVNAQLSNAEYLNLMHQQW
;
A
#
# COMPACT_ATOMS: atom_id res chain seq x y z
N MET A 1 -12.25 34.11 1.38
CA MET A 1 -12.18 32.68 1.78
C MET A 1 -11.96 31.86 0.52
N GLY A 2 -11.09 30.84 0.57
CA GLY A 2 -10.73 30.02 -0.60
C GLY A 2 -11.87 29.13 -1.09
N ALA A 3 -11.91 28.86 -2.40
CA ALA A 3 -12.90 27.97 -3.00
C ALA A 3 -12.62 26.50 -2.65
N ARG A 4 -13.69 25.71 -2.51
CA ARG A 4 -13.64 24.26 -2.30
C ARG A 4 -14.51 23.57 -3.34
N PHE A 5 -14.01 22.47 -3.88
CA PHE A 5 -14.68 21.66 -4.87
C PHE A 5 -14.60 20.20 -4.44
N ARG A 6 -15.62 19.42 -4.78
CA ARG A 6 -15.57 17.97 -4.67
C ARG A 6 -15.25 17.39 -6.04
N TYR A 7 -14.28 16.50 -6.09
CA TYR A 7 -13.95 15.73 -7.26
C TYR A 7 -14.32 14.27 -7.01
N GLU A 8 -15.24 13.76 -7.81
CA GLU A 8 -15.66 12.35 -7.77
C GLU A 8 -14.97 11.61 -8.91
N TYR A 9 -14.33 10.50 -8.58
CA TYR A 9 -13.66 9.63 -9.52
C TYR A 9 -14.19 8.20 -9.33
N ASP A 10 -14.85 7.67 -10.36
CA ASP A 10 -15.66 6.46 -10.27
C ASP A 10 -15.11 5.29 -11.12
N LEU A 11 -13.80 5.24 -11.35
CA LEU A 11 -13.28 4.25 -12.29
C LEU A 11 -13.42 2.81 -11.77
N ASN A 12 -13.46 2.55 -10.45
CA ASN A 12 -13.78 1.23 -9.84
C ASN A 12 -14.21 1.33 -8.34
N GLY A 13 -14.90 2.41 -7.96
CA GLY A 13 -15.39 2.68 -6.60
C GLY A 13 -15.49 4.18 -6.32
N PRO A 14 -16.44 4.65 -5.48
CA PRO A 14 -16.70 6.07 -5.32
C PRO A 14 -15.58 6.73 -4.49
N TRP A 15 -14.54 7.22 -5.18
CA TRP A 15 -13.54 8.08 -4.55
C TRP A 15 -14.02 9.53 -4.60
N GLU A 16 -14.08 10.15 -3.43
CA GLU A 16 -14.32 11.59 -3.30
C GLU A 16 -13.03 12.27 -2.82
N GLN A 17 -12.58 13.29 -3.55
CA GLN A 17 -11.47 14.14 -3.16
C GLN A 17 -11.95 15.58 -2.95
N GLU A 18 -11.50 16.22 -1.87
CA GLU A 18 -11.65 17.67 -1.70
C GLU A 18 -10.52 18.38 -2.45
N VAL A 19 -10.88 19.27 -3.38
CA VAL A 19 -9.93 20.20 -4.01
C VAL A 19 -10.14 21.58 -3.41
N ARG A 20 -9.12 22.09 -2.72
CA ARG A 20 -9.17 23.41 -2.08
C ARG A 20 -8.19 24.38 -2.72
N LEU A 21 -8.68 25.55 -3.12
CA LEU A 21 -7.82 26.66 -3.51
C LEU A 21 -7.31 27.37 -2.26
N GLU A 22 -6.06 27.12 -1.90
CA GLU A 22 -5.44 27.70 -0.70
C GLU A 22 -4.84 29.08 -0.96
N ARG A 23 -4.08 29.23 -2.05
CA ARG A 23 -3.40 30.47 -2.44
C ARG A 23 -3.30 30.58 -3.96
N ARG A 24 -3.23 31.83 -4.44
CA ARG A 24 -2.94 32.14 -5.85
C ARG A 24 -1.60 32.88 -5.90
N HIS A 25 -0.73 32.43 -6.80
CA HIS A 25 0.57 33.04 -7.03
C HIS A 25 0.70 33.40 -8.51
N GLN A 26 1.54 34.38 -8.82
CA GLN A 26 1.95 34.59 -10.21
C GLN A 26 2.83 33.41 -10.65
N ALA A 27 2.65 32.97 -11.89
CA ALA A 27 3.48 31.91 -12.46
C ALA A 27 4.94 32.41 -12.54
N GLU A 28 5.85 31.66 -11.93
CA GLU A 28 7.28 31.98 -11.97
C GLU A 28 7.88 31.71 -13.36
N PRO A 29 8.61 32.68 -13.96
CA PRO A 29 9.29 32.47 -15.23
C PRO A 29 10.27 31.30 -15.18
N GLY A 30 10.26 30.46 -16.22
CA GLY A 30 11.19 29.33 -16.34
C GLY A 30 10.83 28.08 -15.54
N LYS A 31 9.72 28.07 -14.78
CA LYS A 31 9.21 26.86 -14.13
C LYS A 31 8.21 26.13 -15.05
N SER A 32 8.29 24.80 -15.05
CA SER A 32 7.28 23.92 -15.64
C SER A 32 6.27 23.50 -14.57
N TYR A 33 4.99 23.50 -14.91
CA TYR A 33 3.89 23.13 -14.03
C TYR A 33 3.08 21.98 -14.66
N PRO A 34 2.40 21.13 -13.85
CA PRO A 34 2.25 21.21 -12.40
C PRO A 34 3.51 20.78 -11.62
N ILE A 35 3.63 21.25 -10.37
CA ILE A 35 4.68 20.86 -9.42
C ILE A 35 4.01 20.39 -8.14
N CYS A 36 4.37 19.20 -7.68
CA CYS A 36 3.99 18.71 -6.36
C CYS A 36 4.87 19.36 -5.29
N LEU A 37 4.26 20.19 -4.46
CA LEU A 37 4.96 20.89 -3.38
C LEU A 37 5.11 20.01 -2.14
N ASP A 38 4.11 19.18 -1.86
CA ASP A 38 4.01 18.33 -0.67
C ASP A 38 3.01 17.19 -0.89
N GLY A 39 3.05 16.20 0.00
CA GLY A 39 2.16 15.03 0.03
C GLY A 39 2.57 14.04 1.12
N ASP A 40 1.68 13.12 1.46
CA ASP A 40 1.94 12.08 2.45
C ASP A 40 1.08 10.83 2.20
N GLY A 41 1.45 9.74 2.85
CA GLY A 41 0.75 8.47 2.81
C GLY A 41 1.04 7.66 1.55
N THR A 42 0.31 6.56 1.41
CA THR A 42 0.38 5.68 0.25
C THR A 42 -0.84 5.92 -0.62
N CYS A 43 -0.66 6.06 -1.94
CA CYS A 43 -1.78 6.21 -2.86
C CYS A 43 -2.59 4.90 -2.92
N PRO A 44 -3.92 4.92 -2.78
CA PRO A 44 -4.73 3.72 -2.94
C PRO A 44 -4.54 3.13 -4.34
N PRO A 45 -4.39 1.80 -4.48
CA PRO A 45 -4.32 1.21 -5.81
C PRO A 45 -5.68 1.22 -6.48
N GLU A 46 -5.64 1.06 -7.80
CA GLU A 46 -6.83 0.69 -8.56
C GLU A 46 -7.43 -0.61 -7.98
N ASP A 47 -8.75 -0.72 -8.03
CA ASP A 47 -9.50 -1.94 -7.66
C ASP A 47 -9.39 -2.39 -6.20
N CYS A 48 -8.96 -1.51 -5.28
CA CYS A 48 -8.97 -1.83 -3.85
C CYS A 48 -10.38 -1.92 -3.23
N GLY A 49 -11.46 -1.60 -3.97
CA GLY A 49 -12.83 -1.57 -3.46
C GLY A 49 -13.21 -0.25 -2.78
N GLY A 50 -12.64 0.86 -3.24
CA GLY A 50 -12.88 2.21 -2.69
C GLY A 50 -12.25 2.41 -1.30
N VAL A 51 -12.67 3.47 -0.62
CA VAL A 51 -12.14 3.88 0.70
C VAL A 51 -12.19 2.74 1.72
N ASN A 52 -13.34 2.05 1.82
CA ASN A 52 -13.51 0.97 2.80
C ASN A 52 -12.59 -0.21 2.52
N GLY A 53 -12.48 -0.64 1.26
CA GLY A 53 -11.62 -1.74 0.89
C GLY A 53 -10.14 -1.41 1.07
N PHE A 54 -9.74 -0.17 0.76
CA PHE A 54 -8.38 0.31 1.04
C PHE A 54 -8.06 0.29 2.55
N LEU A 55 -8.92 0.87 3.39
CA LEU A 55 -8.71 0.90 4.84
C LEU A 55 -8.69 -0.50 5.47
N THR A 56 -9.63 -1.36 5.08
CA THR A 56 -9.68 -2.76 5.58
C THR A 56 -8.37 -3.48 5.30
N ARG A 57 -7.82 -3.34 4.08
CA ARG A 57 -6.57 -4.00 3.69
C ARG A 57 -5.35 -3.38 4.36
N ARG A 58 -5.35 -2.05 4.56
CA ARG A 58 -4.32 -1.33 5.34
C ARG A 58 -4.24 -1.82 6.79
N GLU A 59 -5.40 -2.08 7.40
CA GLU A 59 -5.52 -2.53 8.79
C GLU A 59 -5.22 -4.03 8.95
N ALA A 60 -5.40 -4.83 7.89
CA ALA A 60 -5.17 -6.28 7.91
C ALA A 60 -3.80 -6.67 8.46
N TRP A 61 -2.75 -5.90 8.16
CA TRP A 61 -1.39 -6.14 8.69
C TRP A 61 -1.29 -6.08 10.22
N THR A 62 -2.20 -5.36 10.87
CA THR A 62 -2.25 -5.22 12.33
C THR A 62 -3.29 -6.14 12.98
N ALA A 63 -4.00 -6.93 12.18
CA ALA A 63 -5.08 -7.79 12.64
C ALA A 63 -4.55 -8.98 13.48
N PRO A 64 -5.37 -9.53 14.42
CA PRO A 64 -4.99 -10.70 15.20
C PRO A 64 -4.56 -11.91 14.36
N GLU A 65 -5.16 -12.08 13.19
CA GLU A 65 -4.92 -13.20 12.27
C GLU A 65 -3.48 -13.16 11.74
N VAL A 66 -2.98 -11.98 11.37
CA VAL A 66 -1.58 -11.79 10.95
C VAL A 66 -0.61 -12.11 12.10
N ARG A 67 -0.96 -11.74 13.34
CA ARG A 67 -0.15 -12.14 14.51
C ARG A 67 -0.13 -13.65 14.71
N HIS A 68 -1.25 -14.32 14.47
CA HIS A 68 -1.33 -15.78 14.53
C HIS A 68 -0.47 -16.43 13.44
N ASP A 69 -0.52 -15.93 12.21
CA ASP A 69 0.31 -16.42 11.11
C ASP A 69 1.80 -16.32 11.43
N PHE A 70 2.26 -15.20 12.01
CA PHE A 70 3.63 -15.09 12.51
C PHE A 70 3.97 -16.10 13.62
N ALA A 71 3.02 -16.40 14.51
CA ALA A 71 3.22 -17.41 15.55
C ALA A 71 3.36 -18.82 14.98
N VAL A 72 2.60 -19.16 13.93
CA VAL A 72 2.74 -20.43 13.19
C VAL A 72 4.14 -20.55 12.60
N LEU A 73 4.67 -19.49 11.98
CA LEU A 73 6.04 -19.48 11.45
C LEU A 73 7.09 -19.65 12.56
N ALA A 74 6.94 -18.94 13.67
CA ALA A 74 7.86 -19.01 14.79
C ALA A 74 7.89 -20.42 15.40
N ASP A 75 6.72 -21.01 15.66
CA ASP A 75 6.60 -22.37 16.18
C ASP A 75 7.25 -23.39 15.23
N PHE A 76 7.04 -23.24 13.92
CA PHE A 76 7.70 -24.10 12.94
C PHE A 76 9.22 -23.99 12.99
N VAL A 77 9.79 -22.79 13.11
CA VAL A 77 11.23 -22.59 13.26
C VAL A 77 11.76 -23.27 14.53
N ASP A 78 11.04 -23.15 15.64
CA ASP A 78 11.40 -23.82 16.90
C ASP A 78 11.37 -25.35 16.76
N GLN A 79 10.35 -25.89 16.08
CA GLN A 79 10.27 -27.31 15.76
C GLN A 79 11.44 -27.77 14.87
N LEU A 80 11.83 -26.98 13.86
CA LEU A 80 13.00 -27.29 13.02
C LEU A 80 14.28 -27.32 13.83
N ALA A 81 14.48 -26.36 14.72
CA ALA A 81 15.65 -26.29 15.60
C ALA A 81 15.72 -27.52 16.51
N LEU A 82 14.59 -27.90 17.13
CA LEU A 82 14.50 -29.07 18.00
C LEU A 82 14.75 -30.37 17.22
N LYS A 83 14.10 -30.57 16.07
CA LYS A 83 14.22 -31.78 15.26
C LYS A 83 15.61 -31.95 14.65
N ARG A 84 16.31 -30.86 14.33
CA ARG A 84 17.72 -30.88 13.93
C ARG A 84 18.62 -31.40 15.05
N SER A 85 18.29 -31.14 16.31
CA SER A 85 19.04 -31.65 17.47
C SER A 85 18.75 -33.12 17.78
N THR A 86 17.58 -33.64 17.39
CA THR A 86 17.13 -35.01 17.71
C THR A 86 17.14 -35.98 16.51
N GLY A 87 17.35 -35.50 15.29
CA GLY A 87 17.37 -36.30 14.06
C GLY A 87 15.98 -36.71 13.55
N ALA A 88 14.90 -36.13 14.08
CA ALA A 88 13.53 -36.44 13.69
C ALA A 88 13.10 -35.74 12.38
N SER A 89 12.22 -36.38 11.60
CA SER A 89 11.68 -35.81 10.36
C SER A 89 10.58 -34.75 10.61
N ILE A 90 10.46 -33.81 9.69
CA ILE A 90 9.36 -32.84 9.66
C ILE A 90 8.09 -33.55 9.17
N ASN A 91 6.96 -33.28 9.80
CA ASN A 91 5.65 -33.81 9.38
C ASN A 91 5.03 -32.89 8.32
N ALA A 92 4.31 -33.49 7.36
CA ALA A 92 3.73 -32.78 6.22
C ALA A 92 2.65 -31.76 6.60
N GLU A 93 1.98 -31.96 7.74
CA GLU A 93 0.94 -31.07 8.27
C GLU A 93 1.51 -29.70 8.66
N GLY A 94 2.60 -29.66 9.44
CA GLY A 94 3.23 -28.39 9.84
C GLY A 94 3.81 -27.59 8.68
N THR A 95 4.23 -28.25 7.60
CA THR A 95 4.61 -27.56 6.35
C THR A 95 3.41 -26.99 5.59
N GLY A 96 2.21 -27.57 5.75
CA GLY A 96 0.98 -27.06 5.17
C GLY A 96 0.56 -25.75 5.82
N ASP A 97 0.52 -25.72 7.16
CA ASP A 97 0.11 -24.55 7.95
C ASP A 97 1.04 -23.34 7.70
N VAL A 98 2.35 -23.59 7.63
CA VAL A 98 3.35 -22.57 7.33
C VAL A 98 3.17 -21.98 5.94
N ARG A 99 2.91 -22.82 4.94
CA ARG A 99 2.69 -22.35 3.56
C ARG A 99 1.45 -21.46 3.49
N GLU A 100 0.35 -21.88 4.12
CA GLU A 100 -0.89 -21.10 4.13
C GLU A 100 -0.73 -19.76 4.87
N ALA A 101 -0.01 -19.76 6.00
CA ALA A 101 0.34 -18.55 6.73
C ALA A 101 1.21 -17.60 5.89
N LEU A 102 2.22 -18.12 5.18
CA LEU A 102 3.05 -17.32 4.28
C LEU A 102 2.23 -16.69 3.15
N GLU A 103 1.37 -17.46 2.50
CA GLU A 103 0.49 -16.96 1.42
C GLU A 103 -0.37 -15.78 1.90
N ARG A 104 -0.95 -15.87 3.11
CA ARG A 104 -1.72 -14.77 3.70
C ARG A 104 -0.87 -13.55 4.05
N LEU A 105 0.32 -13.76 4.61
CA LEU A 105 1.23 -12.69 4.98
C LEU A 105 1.74 -11.94 3.76
N GLU A 106 2.07 -12.64 2.66
CA GLU A 106 2.48 -12.05 1.39
C GLU A 106 1.37 -11.16 0.82
N VAL A 107 0.12 -11.63 0.83
CA VAL A 107 -1.03 -10.82 0.44
C VAL A 107 -1.13 -9.56 1.30
N CYS A 108 -1.08 -9.68 2.63
CA CYS A 108 -1.19 -8.53 3.54
C CYS A 108 -0.02 -7.54 3.38
N GLN A 109 1.18 -8.04 3.14
CA GLN A 109 2.37 -7.23 2.90
C GLN A 109 2.24 -6.43 1.60
N GLY A 110 1.69 -7.03 0.53
CA GLY A 110 1.43 -6.35 -0.73
C GLY A 110 0.56 -5.09 -0.60
N TRP A 111 -0.32 -5.05 0.41
CA TRP A 111 -1.18 -3.90 0.69
C TRP A 111 -0.53 -2.76 1.49
N GLN A 112 0.75 -2.89 1.91
CA GLN A 112 1.43 -1.82 2.63
C GLN A 112 1.77 -0.62 1.74
N GLY A 113 1.81 -0.82 0.42
CA GLY A 113 2.11 0.23 -0.54
C GLY A 113 3.54 0.79 -0.47
N LYS A 114 3.83 1.74 -1.36
CA LYS A 114 5.05 2.54 -1.47
C LYS A 114 4.76 3.90 -0.82
N PRO A 115 5.61 4.35 0.11
CA PRO A 115 5.52 5.68 0.68
C PRO A 115 5.57 6.77 -0.39
N PHE A 116 4.87 7.88 -0.15
CA PHE A 116 4.94 9.05 -1.00
C PHE A 116 6.39 9.57 -1.16
N SER A 117 6.75 9.90 -2.39
CA SER A 117 8.04 10.52 -2.73
C SER A 117 7.81 11.72 -3.63
N ARG A 118 7.93 12.92 -3.04
CA ARG A 118 7.83 14.19 -3.78
C ARG A 118 8.80 14.25 -4.97
N ARG A 119 9.98 13.65 -4.83
CA ARG A 119 10.98 13.59 -5.90
C ARG A 119 10.45 12.78 -7.09
N ASP A 120 9.93 11.60 -6.83
CA ASP A 120 9.50 10.67 -7.89
C ASP A 120 8.23 11.18 -8.59
N VAL A 121 7.30 11.76 -7.82
CA VAL A 121 6.11 12.43 -8.38
C VAL A 121 6.52 13.57 -9.31
N ASN A 122 7.40 14.48 -8.87
CA ASN A 122 7.83 15.60 -9.73
C ASN A 122 8.62 15.13 -10.95
N ALA A 123 9.41 14.05 -10.85
CA ALA A 123 10.10 13.47 -12.00
C ALA A 123 9.10 12.99 -13.06
N GLN A 124 8.05 12.27 -12.65
CA GLN A 124 6.98 11.82 -13.56
C GLN A 124 6.21 12.99 -14.18
N LEU A 125 5.89 14.02 -13.38
CA LEU A 125 5.24 15.24 -13.89
C LEU A 125 6.10 15.93 -14.95
N SER A 126 7.42 16.05 -14.73
CA SER A 126 8.33 16.68 -15.70
C SER A 126 8.51 15.89 -16.99
N ASN A 127 8.37 14.57 -16.93
CA ASN A 127 8.51 13.68 -18.09
C ASN A 127 7.20 13.49 -18.87
N ALA A 128 6.14 14.22 -18.48
CA ALA A 128 4.79 14.06 -19.02
C ALA A 128 4.20 12.63 -18.86
N GLU A 129 4.68 11.88 -17.87
CA GLU A 129 4.23 10.52 -17.54
C GLU A 129 3.02 10.55 -16.59
N TYR A 130 2.06 11.44 -16.86
CA TYR A 130 0.91 11.67 -15.96
C TYR A 130 0.05 10.41 -15.78
N LEU A 131 0.00 9.53 -16.78
CA LEU A 131 -0.75 8.27 -16.72
C LEU A 131 -0.22 7.32 -15.64
N ASN A 132 1.10 7.33 -15.38
CA ASN A 132 1.71 6.51 -14.32
C ASN A 132 1.29 6.98 -12.92
N LEU A 133 0.91 8.25 -12.79
CA LEU A 133 0.35 8.78 -11.55
C LEU A 133 -1.12 8.41 -11.37
N MET A 134 -1.86 8.20 -12.47
CA MET A 134 -3.29 7.88 -12.46
C MET A 134 -3.55 6.38 -12.27
N HIS A 135 -2.69 5.52 -12.81
CA HIS A 135 -2.81 4.07 -12.73
C HIS A 135 -1.84 3.50 -11.69
N GLN A 136 -2.22 3.54 -10.42
CA GLN A 136 -1.42 2.94 -9.35
C GLN A 136 -1.75 1.44 -9.24
N GLN A 137 -0.86 0.60 -9.76
CA GLN A 137 -0.89 -0.84 -9.52
C GLN A 137 0.32 -1.21 -8.66
N TRP A 138 0.10 -1.99 -7.60
CA TRP A 138 1.16 -2.52 -6.74
C TRP A 138 1.77 -3.76 -7.36
#